data_AF-A0A1E7GW39-F1
#
_entry.id   AF-A0A1E7GW39-F1
#
_cell.length_a   1.000
_cell.length_b   1.000
_cell.length_c   1.000
_cell.angle_alpha   90.00
_cell.angle_beta   90.00
_cell.angle_gamma   90.00
#
_symmetry.space_group_name_H-M   'P 1'
#
loop_
_entity.id
_entity.type
_entity.pdbx_description
1 polymer ?
#
loop_
_entity_poly.entity_id
_entity_poly.type
_entity_poly.pdbx_seq_one_letter_code
_entity_poly.pdbx_strand_id
1 'polypeptide(L)'
;MIDRQGWIAYVMVGSHQQIVIPNLEKYRSGGGRLKGLRCVHTHLQNEPLTRDDLMDLALLNLDLMAAITVDAHGLPHRVHVAHLLPEGVNGKNWQILGPFVSGELDMDCQGLIRSLESEFSRKVQAQKVKRKWQRAVLVSVTTASKRDAQDSMSELRELAESSSIAVVDSVIQHRRRIDPRFLMGEGKLSELVILALQKGADLLIFDQELNPSQVRSITDVTELKVIDRTQLILDIFAQRARSREGKIQVELAQFKYLLPRLAGKGTAMSRLTGGIGGRGPGETKLEIDRRRVRDRIALLEKSLVSVQKQRAQRRAQRNKKGLPIISIIGYTNAGKSTLLNTLTHSSVLAESRLFATLDPTSRKKRLPKEAEVIITDTVGFIRQLPQELITAFRATFEELEDADLLLHVIDISNPGFVHQIQSVE
;
A
#
# COMPACT_ATOMS: atom_id res chain seq x y z
N MET A 1 -21.05 13.09 22.02
CA MET A 1 -19.59 13.16 21.75
C MET A 1 -19.12 14.59 21.80
N ILE A 2 -17.91 14.79 22.32
CA ILE A 2 -17.31 16.08 22.63
C ILE A 2 -15.92 16.13 22.00
N ASP A 3 -15.58 17.23 21.31
CA ASP A 3 -14.23 17.41 20.76
C ASP A 3 -13.23 17.91 21.82
N ARG A 4 -11.96 18.12 21.41
CA ARG A 4 -10.89 18.60 22.31
C ARG A 4 -11.07 20.04 22.81
N GLN A 5 -11.83 20.85 22.08
CA GLN A 5 -12.15 22.23 22.45
C GLN A 5 -13.33 22.29 23.43
N GLY A 6 -14.00 21.15 23.68
CA GLY A 6 -15.14 21.05 24.58
C GLY A 6 -16.49 21.25 23.89
N TRP A 7 -16.51 21.37 22.55
CA TRP A 7 -17.75 21.53 21.81
C TRP A 7 -18.42 20.18 21.61
N ILE A 8 -19.76 20.19 21.63
CA ILE A 8 -20.55 19.00 21.33
C ILE A 8 -20.48 18.75 19.82
N ALA A 9 -19.74 17.72 19.43
CA ALA A 9 -19.59 17.31 18.04
C ALA A 9 -20.84 16.56 17.54
N TYR A 10 -21.39 15.68 18.38
CA TYR A 10 -22.56 14.86 18.06
C TYR A 10 -23.41 14.61 19.30
N VAL A 11 -24.72 14.66 19.15
CA VAL A 11 -25.70 14.16 20.12
C VAL A 11 -26.36 12.94 19.51
N MET A 12 -26.44 11.85 20.26
CA MET A 12 -26.97 10.57 19.79
C MET A 12 -28.02 10.09 20.78
N VAL A 13 -29.13 9.57 20.28
CA VAL A 13 -30.16 8.93 21.08
C VAL A 13 -30.23 7.48 20.65
N GLY A 14 -29.88 6.58 21.56
CA GLY A 14 -29.95 5.14 21.37
C GLY A 14 -31.19 4.51 21.99
N SER A 15 -31.24 3.18 21.96
CA SER A 15 -32.18 2.41 22.77
C SER A 15 -31.55 2.01 24.11
N HIS A 16 -32.30 1.33 24.98
CA HIS A 16 -31.77 0.73 26.21
C HIS A 16 -30.73 -0.38 25.97
N GLN A 17 -30.47 -0.77 24.71
CA GLN A 17 -29.56 -1.87 24.34
C GLN A 17 -28.38 -1.41 23.48
N GLN A 18 -28.51 -0.32 22.71
CA GLN A 18 -27.47 0.08 21.76
C GLN A 18 -27.50 1.57 21.43
N ILE A 19 -26.32 2.12 21.16
CA ILE A 19 -26.13 3.47 20.61
C ILE A 19 -25.46 3.32 19.25
N VAL A 20 -26.01 3.96 18.22
CA VAL A 20 -25.42 3.95 16.88
C VAL A 20 -24.49 5.15 16.76
N ILE A 21 -23.18 4.89 16.70
CA ILE A 21 -22.17 5.92 16.46
C ILE A 21 -22.17 6.29 14.97
N PRO A 22 -22.35 7.57 14.61
CA PRO A 22 -22.31 8.02 13.22
C PRO A 22 -20.90 7.91 12.64
N ASN A 23 -20.80 7.92 11.32
CA ASN A 23 -19.50 7.96 10.64
C ASN A 23 -18.72 9.25 11.01
N LEU A 24 -17.50 9.06 11.51
CA LEU A 24 -16.61 10.11 12.04
C LEU A 24 -15.54 10.58 11.05
N GLU A 25 -15.73 10.42 9.73
CA GLU A 25 -14.80 10.82 8.65
C GLU A 25 -14.24 12.27 8.76
N LYS A 26 -15.00 13.18 9.37
CA LYS A 26 -14.58 14.58 9.60
C LYS A 26 -13.41 14.71 10.60
N TYR A 27 -13.25 13.70 11.46
CA TYR A 27 -12.24 13.65 12.50
C TYR A 27 -11.22 12.57 12.09
N ARG A 28 -10.07 12.98 11.58
CA ARG A 28 -9.01 12.06 11.15
C ARG A 28 -8.01 11.87 12.29
N SER A 29 -7.71 10.62 12.61
CA SER A 29 -6.57 10.25 13.43
C SER A 29 -5.37 10.03 12.48
N GLY A 30 -4.18 9.79 13.00
CA GLY A 30 -3.04 9.42 12.16
C GLY A 30 -1.69 9.74 12.79
N GLY A 31 -0.70 8.90 12.52
CA GLY A 31 0.68 9.11 12.97
C GLY A 31 0.87 9.00 14.49
N GLY A 32 0.07 8.17 15.17
CA GLY A 32 0.11 8.04 16.63
C GLY A 32 -0.81 9.01 17.38
N ARG A 33 -1.69 9.73 16.66
CA ARG A 33 -2.74 10.57 17.24
C ARG A 33 -4.06 9.82 17.39
N LEU A 34 -4.81 10.20 18.42
CA LEU A 34 -6.18 9.75 18.67
C LEU A 34 -7.19 10.60 17.86
N LYS A 35 -8.45 10.17 17.79
CA LYS A 35 -9.50 10.75 16.91
C LYS A 35 -9.82 12.21 17.19
N GLY A 36 -9.48 12.72 18.37
CA GLY A 36 -9.87 14.06 18.80
C GLY A 36 -11.29 14.14 19.37
N LEU A 37 -11.91 12.99 19.64
CA LEU A 37 -13.29 12.87 20.08
C LEU A 37 -13.38 12.05 21.35
N ARG A 38 -14.14 12.56 22.30
CA ARG A 38 -14.52 11.89 23.54
C ARG A 38 -15.98 11.47 23.44
N CYS A 39 -16.27 10.19 23.63
CA CYS A 39 -17.64 9.70 23.72
C CYS A 39 -18.08 9.67 25.18
N VAL A 40 -19.21 10.31 25.46
CA VAL A 40 -19.86 10.28 26.77
C VAL A 40 -21.29 9.80 26.52
N HIS A 41 -21.69 8.74 27.19
CA HIS A 41 -23.02 8.12 27.07
C HIS A 41 -23.52 7.61 28.42
N THR A 42 -24.74 7.11 28.46
CA THR A 42 -25.43 6.72 29.70
C THR A 42 -25.71 5.22 29.75
N HIS A 43 -25.49 4.61 30.93
CA HIS A 43 -25.84 3.22 31.23
C HIS A 43 -27.02 3.17 32.18
N LEU A 44 -28.15 2.66 31.69
CA LEU A 44 -29.41 2.63 32.44
C LEU A 44 -29.48 1.48 33.46
N GLN A 45 -28.63 0.46 33.31
CA GLN A 45 -28.62 -0.73 34.19
C GLN A 45 -27.60 -0.62 35.33
N ASN A 46 -27.05 0.57 35.59
CA ASN A 46 -25.99 0.81 36.57
C ASN A 46 -24.78 -0.14 36.41
N GLU A 47 -24.41 -0.40 35.17
CA GLU A 47 -23.29 -1.26 34.80
C GLU A 47 -22.05 -0.44 34.39
N PRO A 48 -20.82 -0.95 34.62
CA PRO A 48 -19.60 -0.31 34.14
C PRO A 48 -19.51 -0.36 32.61
N LEU A 49 -18.42 0.18 32.03
CA LEU A 49 -18.15 0.08 30.59
C LEU A 49 -18.20 -1.38 30.10
N THR A 50 -19.04 -1.63 29.10
CA THR A 50 -19.24 -2.94 28.49
C THR A 50 -18.10 -3.28 27.53
N ARG A 51 -18.07 -4.52 27.05
CA ARG A 51 -17.11 -4.93 26.03
C ARG A 51 -17.31 -4.15 24.72
N ASP A 52 -18.54 -3.83 24.37
CA ASP A 52 -18.86 -3.12 23.14
C ASP A 52 -18.35 -1.67 23.20
N ASP A 53 -18.47 -1.00 24.35
CA ASP A 53 -17.92 0.35 24.56
C ASP A 53 -16.39 0.39 24.40
N LEU A 54 -15.71 -0.64 24.91
CA LEU A 54 -14.27 -0.78 24.83
C LEU A 54 -13.80 -1.13 23.42
N MET A 55 -14.61 -1.92 22.68
CA MET A 55 -14.38 -2.17 21.27
C MET A 55 -14.56 -0.88 20.47
N ASP A 56 -15.64 -0.14 20.67
CA ASP A 56 -15.87 1.14 19.98
C ASP A 56 -14.76 2.16 20.26
N LEU A 57 -14.28 2.25 21.51
CA LEU A 57 -13.11 3.05 21.88
C LEU A 57 -11.89 2.70 21.03
N ALA A 58 -11.57 1.40 20.89
CA ALA A 58 -10.42 0.93 20.13
C ALA A 58 -10.59 1.06 18.62
N LEU A 59 -11.77 0.73 18.10
CA LEU A 59 -12.07 0.72 16.66
C LEU A 59 -12.15 2.11 16.07
N LEU A 60 -12.77 3.04 16.80
CA LEU A 60 -12.89 4.44 16.38
C LEU A 60 -11.68 5.27 16.81
N ASN A 61 -10.74 4.66 17.56
CA ASN A 61 -9.52 5.27 18.07
C ASN A 61 -9.80 6.56 18.86
N LEU A 62 -10.88 6.54 19.66
CA LEU A 62 -11.38 7.73 20.39
C LEU A 62 -10.36 8.19 21.44
N ASP A 63 -10.45 9.47 21.79
CA ASP A 63 -9.63 10.04 22.87
C ASP A 63 -10.01 9.40 24.22
N LEU A 64 -11.31 9.29 24.50
CA LEU A 64 -11.88 8.69 25.71
C LEU A 64 -13.27 8.11 25.44
N MET A 65 -13.64 7.08 26.20
CA MET A 65 -15.01 6.57 26.33
C MET A 65 -15.46 6.71 27.78
N ALA A 66 -16.61 7.33 28.04
CA ALA A 66 -17.13 7.53 29.38
C ALA A 66 -18.61 7.16 29.51
N ALA A 67 -18.92 6.24 30.41
CA ALA A 67 -20.29 5.83 30.74
C ALA A 67 -20.74 6.45 32.08
N ILE A 68 -21.86 7.15 32.05
CA ILE A 68 -22.54 7.68 33.24
C ILE A 68 -23.64 6.71 33.62
N THR A 69 -23.50 6.08 34.78
CA THR A 69 -24.53 5.20 35.36
C THR A 69 -25.64 6.01 36.00
N VAL A 70 -26.83 5.41 36.04
CA VAL A 70 -28.04 6.03 36.57
C VAL A 70 -28.53 5.25 37.78
N ASP A 71 -28.97 5.95 38.82
CA ASP A 71 -29.58 5.34 40.02
C ASP A 71 -31.06 4.99 39.83
N ALA A 72 -31.69 4.42 40.86
CA ALA A 72 -33.10 4.03 40.85
C ALA A 72 -34.08 5.22 40.68
N HIS A 73 -33.61 6.46 40.86
CA HIS A 73 -34.39 7.68 40.69
C HIS A 73 -34.17 8.36 39.34
N GLY A 74 -33.34 7.78 38.46
CA GLY A 74 -33.00 8.37 37.17
C GLY A 74 -31.90 9.43 37.25
N LEU A 75 -31.21 9.56 38.39
CA LEU A 75 -30.16 10.56 38.58
C LEU A 75 -28.77 9.98 38.24
N PRO A 76 -27.84 10.80 37.71
CA PRO A 76 -26.46 10.39 37.53
C PRO A 76 -25.84 9.89 38.83
N HIS A 77 -25.18 8.73 38.79
CA HIS A 77 -24.59 8.09 39.98
C HIS A 77 -23.06 8.04 39.92
N ARG A 78 -22.51 7.22 39.02
CA ARG A 78 -21.06 7.01 38.84
C ARG A 78 -20.65 7.19 37.40
N VAL A 79 -19.43 7.68 37.20
CA VAL A 79 -18.79 7.80 35.90
C VAL A 79 -17.65 6.79 35.77
N HIS A 80 -17.70 5.97 34.73
CA HIS A 80 -16.63 5.08 34.33
C HIS A 80 -15.97 5.64 33.08
N VAL A 81 -14.65 5.77 33.08
CA VAL A 81 -13.91 6.34 31.94
C VAL A 81 -12.92 5.30 31.44
N ALA A 82 -12.69 5.22 30.14
CA ALA A 82 -11.63 4.41 29.56
C ALA A 82 -10.84 5.19 28.50
N HIS A 83 -9.56 4.87 28.41
CA HIS A 83 -8.66 5.36 27.37
C HIS A 83 -7.83 4.23 26.79
N LEU A 84 -7.32 4.44 25.58
CA LEU A 84 -6.40 3.49 24.94
C LEU A 84 -5.01 3.55 25.57
N LEU A 85 -4.34 2.40 25.56
CA LEU A 85 -2.97 2.25 26.02
C LEU A 85 -2.01 2.02 24.84
N PRO A 86 -0.83 2.66 24.84
CA PRO A 86 0.22 2.40 23.86
C PRO A 86 0.85 1.01 23.96
N GLU A 87 0.73 0.33 25.11
CA GLU A 87 1.04 -1.09 25.28
C GLU A 87 -0.13 -1.82 25.89
N GLY A 88 -0.45 -3.00 25.37
CA GLY A 88 -1.43 -3.85 26.01
C GLY A 88 -0.89 -4.38 27.33
N VAL A 89 -1.56 -4.08 28.44
CA VAL A 89 -1.27 -4.70 29.74
C VAL A 89 -2.19 -5.91 29.86
N ASN A 90 -1.63 -7.11 30.11
CA ASN A 90 -2.39 -8.37 30.20
C ASN A 90 -3.30 -8.65 28.98
N GLY A 91 -2.85 -8.29 27.78
CA GLY A 91 -3.61 -8.52 26.53
C GLY A 91 -4.74 -7.53 26.27
N LYS A 92 -4.92 -6.49 27.10
CA LYS A 92 -5.89 -5.41 26.90
C LYS A 92 -5.18 -4.12 26.51
N ASN A 93 -5.60 -3.49 25.42
CA ASN A 93 -5.05 -2.24 24.89
C ASN A 93 -5.79 -0.98 25.37
N TRP A 94 -6.46 -1.06 26.51
CA TRP A 94 -7.18 0.04 27.15
C TRP A 94 -7.07 -0.06 28.67
N GLN A 95 -7.25 1.08 29.33
CA GLN A 95 -7.33 1.20 30.77
C GLN A 95 -8.65 1.83 31.16
N ILE A 96 -9.29 1.29 32.19
CA ILE A 96 -10.49 1.85 32.80
C ILE A 96 -10.06 2.64 34.04
N LEU A 97 -10.59 3.85 34.18
CA LEU A 97 -10.44 4.78 35.28
C LEU A 97 -11.78 4.90 36.03
N GLY A 98 -11.72 5.05 37.34
CA GLY A 98 -12.89 5.15 38.21
C GLY A 98 -13.33 3.81 38.82
N PRO A 99 -14.57 3.70 39.34
CA PRO A 99 -15.66 4.68 39.20
C PRO A 99 -15.43 5.97 39.97
N PHE A 100 -15.83 7.10 39.37
CA PHE A 100 -15.87 8.41 40.01
C PHE A 100 -17.32 8.78 40.38
N VAL A 101 -17.51 9.58 41.43
CA VAL A 101 -18.82 10.13 41.79
C VAL A 101 -19.22 11.20 40.76
N SER A 102 -20.49 11.22 40.36
CA SER A 102 -21.01 12.26 39.47
C SER A 102 -20.87 13.65 40.11
N GLY A 103 -20.00 14.49 39.54
CA GLY A 103 -19.73 15.85 40.03
C GLY A 103 -18.31 16.05 40.59
N GLU A 104 -17.59 14.98 40.91
CA GLU A 104 -16.21 15.04 41.41
C GLU A 104 -15.17 14.68 40.33
N LEU A 105 -15.60 14.61 39.06
CA LEU A 105 -14.75 14.25 37.95
C LEU A 105 -13.88 15.45 37.53
N ASP A 106 -12.77 15.64 38.24
CA ASP A 106 -11.73 16.61 37.88
C ASP A 106 -10.54 15.90 37.23
N MET A 107 -10.62 15.74 35.91
CA MET A 107 -9.60 15.06 35.11
C MET A 107 -9.03 16.00 34.05
N ASP A 108 -7.71 16.16 34.03
CA ASP A 108 -7.00 16.82 32.92
C ASP A 108 -6.96 15.92 31.68
N CYS A 109 -8.10 15.90 30.97
CA CYS A 109 -8.26 15.14 29.74
C CYS A 109 -7.23 15.56 28.69
N GLN A 110 -6.94 16.86 28.58
CA GLN A 110 -6.03 17.36 27.55
C GLN A 110 -4.58 16.94 27.83
N GLY A 111 -4.13 17.05 29.08
CA GLY A 111 -2.82 16.56 29.50
C GLY A 111 -2.66 15.06 29.31
N LEU A 112 -3.66 14.27 29.73
CA LEU A 112 -3.68 12.82 29.53
C LEU A 112 -3.57 12.44 28.05
N ILE A 113 -4.41 13.03 27.20
CA ILE A 113 -4.42 12.74 25.75
C ILE A 113 -3.07 13.13 25.12
N ARG A 114 -2.52 14.31 25.44
CA ARG A 114 -1.21 14.74 24.92
C ARG A 114 -0.10 13.78 25.34
N SER A 115 -0.12 13.31 26.58
CA SER A 115 0.84 12.31 27.07
C SER A 115 0.74 11.00 26.29
N LEU A 116 -0.48 10.46 26.17
CA LEU A 116 -0.75 9.23 25.43
C LEU A 116 -0.30 9.35 23.98
N GLU A 117 -0.66 10.43 23.28
CA GLU A 117 -0.23 10.66 21.88
C GLU A 117 1.30 10.78 21.75
N SER A 118 1.97 11.38 22.75
CA SER A 118 3.44 11.43 22.78
C SER A 118 4.03 10.02 22.89
N GLU A 119 3.47 9.19 23.76
CA GLU A 119 3.89 7.79 23.91
C GLU A 119 3.58 6.95 22.67
N PHE A 120 2.38 7.07 22.09
CA PHE A 120 2.00 6.44 20.83
C PHE A 120 2.97 6.85 19.72
N SER A 121 3.26 8.14 19.58
CA SER A 121 4.18 8.67 18.56
C SER A 121 5.61 8.15 18.76
N ARG A 122 6.13 8.18 19.99
CA ARG A 122 7.45 7.63 20.33
C ARG A 122 7.53 6.14 20.05
N LYS A 123 6.51 5.37 20.37
CA LYS A 123 6.48 3.91 20.10
C LYS A 123 6.35 3.61 18.62
N VAL A 124 5.52 4.31 17.87
CA VAL A 124 5.44 4.15 16.40
C VAL A 124 6.80 4.47 15.78
N GLN A 125 7.49 5.51 16.23
CA GLN A 125 8.85 5.83 15.76
C GLN A 125 9.88 4.78 16.20
N ALA A 126 9.89 4.36 17.46
CA ALA A 126 10.81 3.35 17.98
C ALA A 126 10.58 1.98 17.33
N GLN A 127 9.33 1.60 17.06
CA GLN A 127 8.99 0.41 16.29
C GLN A 127 9.40 0.56 14.82
N LYS A 128 9.19 1.72 14.18
CA LYS A 128 9.68 1.99 12.81
C LYS A 128 11.21 1.95 12.70
N VAL A 129 11.92 2.43 13.72
CA VAL A 129 13.40 2.42 13.75
C VAL A 129 13.96 1.04 14.10
N LYS A 130 13.29 0.28 15.00
CA LYS A 130 13.68 -1.10 15.31
C LYS A 130 13.30 -2.09 14.22
N ARG A 131 12.22 -1.85 13.47
CA ARG A 131 11.73 -2.76 12.42
C ARG A 131 12.40 -2.41 11.10
N LYS A 132 13.25 -3.33 10.64
CA LYS A 132 13.93 -3.23 9.33
C LYS A 132 12.95 -3.24 8.15
N TRP A 133 11.75 -3.79 8.34
CA TRP A 133 10.74 -4.04 7.29
C TRP A 133 9.37 -3.48 7.67
N GLN A 134 8.68 -2.93 6.66
CA GLN A 134 7.27 -2.54 6.79
C GLN A 134 6.39 -3.79 6.90
N ARG A 135 5.30 -3.75 7.65
CA ARG A 135 4.38 -4.89 7.82
C ARG A 135 3.12 -4.71 7.00
N ALA A 136 2.77 -5.68 6.16
CA ALA A 136 1.61 -5.59 5.28
C ALA A 136 0.58 -6.69 5.50
N VAL A 137 -0.70 -6.34 5.36
CA VAL A 137 -1.76 -7.32 5.10
C VAL A 137 -2.02 -7.35 3.59
N LEU A 138 -1.97 -8.55 3.02
CA LEU A 138 -2.30 -8.77 1.60
C LEU A 138 -3.81 -8.98 1.45
N VAL A 139 -4.39 -8.43 0.38
CA VAL A 139 -5.82 -8.48 0.13
C VAL A 139 -6.05 -8.85 -1.33
N SER A 140 -6.87 -9.88 -1.56
CA SER A 140 -7.36 -10.20 -2.90
C SER A 140 -8.87 -10.35 -2.90
N VAL A 141 -9.52 -9.64 -3.83
CA VAL A 141 -10.96 -9.71 -4.07
C VAL A 141 -11.15 -10.21 -5.49
N THR A 142 -11.73 -11.40 -5.64
CA THR A 142 -11.77 -12.08 -6.93
C THR A 142 -13.07 -12.82 -7.20
N THR A 143 -13.39 -12.93 -8.48
CA THR A 143 -14.44 -13.78 -9.04
C THR A 143 -13.87 -15.07 -9.64
N ALA A 144 -12.54 -15.19 -9.70
CA ALA A 144 -11.84 -16.32 -10.30
C ALA A 144 -11.91 -17.58 -9.42
N SER A 145 -11.35 -18.68 -9.92
CA SER A 145 -11.26 -19.93 -9.16
C SER A 145 -10.42 -19.73 -7.88
N LYS A 146 -10.70 -20.54 -6.86
CA LYS A 146 -9.94 -20.52 -5.60
C LYS A 146 -8.44 -20.78 -5.84
N ARG A 147 -8.12 -21.61 -6.84
CA ARG A 147 -6.73 -21.92 -7.21
C ARG A 147 -6.04 -20.70 -7.80
N ASP A 148 -6.67 -20.04 -8.76
CA ASP A 148 -6.14 -18.81 -9.37
C ASP A 148 -5.89 -17.71 -8.35
N ALA A 149 -6.82 -17.55 -7.42
CA ALA A 149 -6.73 -16.58 -6.33
C ALA A 149 -5.53 -16.87 -5.41
N GLN A 150 -5.32 -18.16 -5.09
CA GLN A 150 -4.22 -18.59 -4.24
C GLN A 150 -2.87 -18.40 -4.93
N ASP A 151 -2.77 -18.72 -6.23
CA ASP A 151 -1.56 -18.56 -7.01
C ASP A 151 -1.18 -17.07 -7.13
N SER A 152 -2.17 -16.21 -7.42
CA SER A 152 -1.97 -14.75 -7.47
C SER A 152 -1.51 -14.19 -6.14
N MET A 153 -2.08 -14.68 -5.03
CA MET A 153 -1.68 -14.27 -3.67
C MET A 153 -0.31 -14.78 -3.25
N SER A 154 0.11 -15.95 -3.74
CA SER A 154 1.47 -16.45 -3.53
C SER A 154 2.48 -15.52 -4.22
N GLU A 155 2.22 -15.17 -5.48
CA GLU A 155 3.06 -14.24 -6.24
C GLU A 155 3.07 -12.83 -5.61
N LEU A 156 1.92 -12.33 -5.12
CA LEU A 156 1.85 -11.05 -4.42
C LEU A 156 2.69 -11.05 -3.12
N ARG A 157 2.73 -12.18 -2.40
CA ARG A 157 3.59 -12.35 -1.23
C ARG A 157 5.07 -12.27 -1.62
N GLU A 158 5.47 -12.98 -2.67
CA GLU A 158 6.84 -12.93 -3.19
C GLU A 158 7.23 -11.50 -3.64
N LEU A 159 6.29 -10.74 -4.23
CA LEU A 159 6.50 -9.33 -4.60
C LEU A 159 6.74 -8.47 -3.35
N ALA A 160 5.91 -8.63 -2.31
CA ALA A 160 6.04 -7.87 -1.07
C ALA A 160 7.39 -8.15 -0.39
N GLU A 161 7.78 -9.43 -0.28
CA GLU A 161 9.04 -9.86 0.30
C GLU A 161 10.24 -9.34 -0.50
N SER A 162 10.14 -9.31 -1.84
CA SER A 162 11.17 -8.75 -2.73
C SER A 162 11.39 -7.24 -2.53
N SER A 163 10.38 -6.53 -2.03
CA SER A 163 10.41 -5.10 -1.67
C SER A 163 10.73 -4.86 -0.18
N SER A 164 11.20 -5.89 0.55
CA SER A 164 11.49 -5.82 1.99
C SER A 164 10.26 -5.47 2.85
N ILE A 165 9.09 -5.99 2.46
CA ILE A 165 7.83 -5.86 3.20
C ILE A 165 7.51 -7.22 3.83
N ALA A 166 7.33 -7.24 5.15
CA ALA A 166 6.94 -8.41 5.92
C ALA A 166 5.42 -8.62 5.86
N VAL A 167 4.98 -9.73 5.28
CA VAL A 167 3.55 -10.07 5.21
C VAL A 167 3.10 -10.65 6.56
N VAL A 168 2.18 -9.97 7.24
CA VAL A 168 1.69 -10.39 8.57
C VAL A 168 0.38 -11.18 8.50
N ASP A 169 -0.40 -10.97 7.44
CA ASP A 169 -1.64 -11.70 7.19
C ASP A 169 -2.03 -11.60 5.71
N SER A 170 -2.96 -12.45 5.28
CA SER A 170 -3.49 -12.43 3.92
C SER A 170 -4.99 -12.76 3.90
N VAL A 171 -5.78 -11.94 3.24
CA VAL A 171 -7.24 -12.07 3.14
C VAL A 171 -7.65 -12.25 1.68
N ILE A 172 -8.36 -13.33 1.39
CA ILE A 172 -8.98 -13.59 0.09
C ILE A 172 -10.49 -13.54 0.24
N GLN A 173 -11.16 -12.65 -0.49
CA GLN A 173 -12.60 -12.57 -0.55
C GLN A 173 -13.09 -12.97 -1.94
N HIS A 174 -13.91 -14.02 -1.98
CA HIS A 174 -14.61 -14.42 -3.20
C HIS A 174 -15.93 -13.67 -3.29
N ARG A 175 -16.20 -13.05 -4.43
CA ARG A 175 -17.48 -12.36 -4.70
C ARG A 175 -18.00 -12.74 -6.08
N ARG A 176 -19.32 -12.70 -6.26
CA ARG A 176 -19.94 -12.84 -7.58
C ARG A 176 -19.73 -11.60 -8.45
N ARG A 177 -19.72 -10.42 -7.82
CA ARG A 177 -19.47 -9.13 -8.47
C ARG A 177 -18.65 -8.25 -7.54
N ILE A 178 -17.63 -7.61 -8.09
CA ILE A 178 -16.76 -6.68 -7.37
C ILE A 178 -17.52 -5.38 -7.09
N ASP A 179 -17.34 -4.82 -5.89
CA ASP A 179 -17.92 -3.52 -5.54
C ASP A 179 -17.14 -2.39 -6.23
N PRO A 180 -17.81 -1.53 -7.01
CA PRO A 180 -17.14 -0.50 -7.79
C PRO A 180 -16.49 0.59 -6.91
N ARG A 181 -16.96 0.79 -5.67
CA ARG A 181 -16.48 1.81 -4.74
C ARG A 181 -15.43 1.28 -3.78
N PHE A 182 -15.63 0.11 -3.18
CA PHE A 182 -14.76 -0.42 -2.12
C PHE A 182 -14.03 -1.71 -2.47
N LEU A 183 -14.26 -2.30 -3.65
CA LEU A 183 -13.79 -3.63 -4.06
C LEU A 183 -14.45 -4.77 -3.24
N MET A 184 -14.25 -4.77 -1.93
CA MET A 184 -14.73 -5.75 -0.95
C MET A 184 -16.04 -5.41 -0.23
N GLY A 185 -16.50 -4.16 -0.37
CA GLY A 185 -17.64 -3.60 0.37
C GLY A 185 -17.21 -2.97 1.69
N GLU A 186 -18.00 -2.01 2.19
CA GLU A 186 -17.65 -1.18 3.36
C GLU A 186 -17.49 -2.01 4.64
N GLY A 187 -18.45 -2.89 4.97
CA GLY A 187 -18.37 -3.71 6.19
C GLY A 187 -17.14 -4.64 6.23
N LYS A 188 -16.81 -5.28 5.09
CA LYS A 188 -15.63 -6.14 4.99
C LYS A 188 -14.34 -5.33 5.05
N LEU A 189 -14.34 -4.11 4.50
CA LEU A 189 -13.21 -3.21 4.62
C LEU A 189 -12.99 -2.80 6.08
N SER A 190 -14.04 -2.48 6.83
CA SER A 190 -13.93 -2.21 8.26
C SER A 190 -13.32 -3.40 9.01
N GLU A 191 -13.83 -4.62 8.80
CA GLU A 191 -13.23 -5.84 9.39
C GLU A 191 -11.73 -6.00 9.05
N LEU A 192 -11.36 -5.72 7.80
CA LEU A 192 -9.97 -5.79 7.35
C LEU A 192 -9.09 -4.76 8.08
N VAL A 193 -9.58 -3.53 8.28
CA VAL A 193 -8.86 -2.49 9.01
C VAL A 193 -8.64 -2.91 10.46
N ILE A 194 -9.65 -3.49 11.10
CA ILE A 194 -9.56 -4.03 12.45
C ILE A 194 -8.48 -5.11 12.54
N LEU A 195 -8.52 -6.07 11.61
CA LEU A 195 -7.52 -7.12 11.52
C LEU A 195 -6.11 -6.55 11.34
N ALA A 196 -5.95 -5.60 10.42
CA ALA A 196 -4.66 -4.98 10.14
C ALA A 196 -4.08 -4.24 11.36
N LEU A 197 -4.93 -3.52 12.11
CA LEU A 197 -4.54 -2.87 13.36
C LEU A 197 -4.15 -3.89 14.45
N GLN A 198 -4.93 -4.94 14.63
CA GLN A 198 -4.63 -6.03 15.59
C GLN A 198 -3.31 -6.73 15.28
N LYS A 199 -3.01 -6.92 13.99
CA LYS A 199 -1.76 -7.54 13.51
C LYS A 199 -0.60 -6.54 13.44
N GLY A 200 -0.84 -5.27 13.73
CA GLY A 200 0.17 -4.20 13.68
C GLY A 200 0.77 -4.01 12.29
N ALA A 201 -0.07 -4.00 11.26
CA ALA A 201 0.33 -3.70 9.88
C ALA A 201 0.43 -2.19 9.65
N ASP A 202 1.40 -1.78 8.83
CA ASP A 202 1.63 -0.39 8.42
C ASP A 202 0.92 -0.05 7.10
N LEU A 203 0.64 -1.08 6.28
CA LEU A 203 0.04 -0.92 4.95
C LEU A 203 -0.86 -2.09 4.55
N LEU A 204 -1.79 -1.80 3.63
CA LEU A 204 -2.62 -2.77 2.93
C LEU A 204 -2.16 -2.87 1.48
N ILE A 205 -1.95 -4.10 1.01
CA ILE A 205 -1.53 -4.38 -0.38
C ILE A 205 -2.66 -5.15 -1.08
N PHE A 206 -3.24 -4.52 -2.09
CA PHE A 206 -4.29 -5.12 -2.91
C PHE A 206 -3.68 -5.82 -4.14
N ASP A 207 -4.11 -7.06 -4.38
CA ASP A 207 -3.69 -7.84 -5.55
C ASP A 207 -4.25 -7.24 -6.86
N GLN A 208 -5.46 -6.68 -6.81
CA GLN A 208 -6.10 -6.02 -7.95
C GLN A 208 -5.64 -4.58 -8.08
N GLU A 209 -5.55 -4.10 -9.32
CA GLU A 209 -5.37 -2.67 -9.59
C GLU A 209 -6.61 -1.89 -9.13
N LEU A 210 -6.42 -0.96 -8.19
CA LEU A 210 -7.49 -0.13 -7.69
C LEU A 210 -7.69 1.05 -8.62
N ASN A 211 -8.92 1.46 -8.92
CA ASN A 211 -9.15 2.72 -9.64
C ASN A 211 -9.01 3.94 -8.70
N PRO A 212 -8.83 5.17 -9.22
CA PRO A 212 -8.66 6.37 -8.39
C PRO A 212 -9.80 6.63 -7.38
N SER A 213 -11.04 6.24 -7.71
CA SER A 213 -12.19 6.37 -6.81
C SER A 213 -12.20 5.33 -5.69
N GLN A 214 -11.73 4.11 -5.98
CA GLN A 214 -11.54 3.06 -4.98
C GLN A 214 -10.43 3.43 -4.01
N VAL A 215 -9.27 3.88 -4.50
CA VAL A 215 -8.18 4.34 -3.62
C VAL A 215 -8.65 5.42 -2.66
N ARG A 216 -9.40 6.42 -3.16
CA ARG A 216 -10.01 7.44 -2.31
C ARG A 216 -10.93 6.83 -1.26
N SER A 217 -11.91 6.05 -1.69
CA SER A 217 -12.94 5.50 -0.80
C SER A 217 -12.34 4.62 0.29
N ILE A 218 -11.32 3.83 -0.05
CA ILE A 218 -10.60 3.00 0.93
C ILE A 218 -9.79 3.88 1.89
N THR A 219 -9.06 4.87 1.38
CA THR A 219 -8.24 5.79 2.20
C THR A 219 -9.09 6.70 3.09
N ASP A 220 -10.36 6.93 2.77
CA ASP A 220 -11.28 7.67 3.64
C ASP A 220 -11.72 6.83 4.85
N VAL A 221 -11.72 5.49 4.73
CA VAL A 221 -12.08 4.55 5.80
C VAL A 221 -10.88 4.13 6.64
N THR A 222 -9.67 4.09 6.06
CA THR A 222 -8.45 3.66 6.75
C THR A 222 -7.33 4.69 6.70
N GLU A 223 -6.59 4.79 7.80
CA GLU A 223 -5.37 5.60 7.91
C GLU A 223 -4.11 4.84 7.49
N LEU A 224 -4.23 3.54 7.21
CA LEU A 224 -3.13 2.71 6.72
C LEU A 224 -2.76 3.13 5.29
N LYS A 225 -1.48 3.00 4.94
CA LYS A 225 -1.05 3.21 3.56
C LYS A 225 -1.68 2.13 2.69
N VAL A 226 -2.40 2.52 1.65
CA VAL A 226 -2.99 1.60 0.68
C VAL A 226 -2.16 1.62 -0.59
N ILE A 227 -1.70 0.46 -1.02
CA ILE A 227 -1.07 0.26 -2.34
C ILE A 227 -1.73 -0.92 -3.03
N ASP A 228 -1.63 -0.95 -4.35
CA ASP A 228 -2.02 -2.09 -5.17
C ASP A 228 -0.80 -2.75 -5.82
N ARG A 229 -1.04 -3.86 -6.50
CA ARG A 229 -0.03 -4.66 -7.19
C ARG A 229 0.81 -3.83 -8.15
N THR A 230 0.19 -2.95 -8.95
CA THR A 230 0.90 -2.06 -9.89
C THR A 230 1.89 -1.15 -9.18
N GLN A 231 1.46 -0.50 -8.08
CA GLN A 231 2.34 0.36 -7.30
C GLN A 231 3.49 -0.45 -6.64
N LEU A 232 3.20 -1.65 -6.13
CA LEU A 232 4.21 -2.51 -5.53
C LEU A 232 5.30 -2.90 -6.54
N ILE A 233 4.90 -3.28 -7.76
CA ILE A 233 5.84 -3.61 -8.85
C ILE A 233 6.69 -2.39 -9.22
N LEU A 234 6.08 -1.21 -9.37
CA LEU A 234 6.80 0.03 -9.63
C LEU A 234 7.82 0.37 -8.53
N ASP A 235 7.47 0.14 -7.26
CA ASP A 235 8.36 0.37 -6.13
C ASP A 235 9.55 -0.62 -6.14
N ILE A 236 9.32 -1.89 -6.48
CA ILE A 236 10.40 -2.87 -6.67
C ILE A 236 11.32 -2.42 -7.81
N PHE A 237 10.76 -2.01 -8.95
CA PHE A 237 11.57 -1.52 -10.07
C PHE A 237 12.38 -0.28 -9.72
N ALA A 238 11.84 0.64 -8.92
CA ALA A 238 12.57 1.83 -8.48
C ALA A 238 13.78 1.47 -7.62
N GLN A 239 13.68 0.41 -6.81
CA GLN A 239 14.81 -0.11 -6.03
C GLN A 239 15.86 -0.83 -6.89
N ARG A 240 15.46 -1.40 -8.04
CA ARG A 240 16.31 -2.22 -8.92
C ARG A 240 16.94 -1.45 -10.08
N ALA A 241 16.35 -0.33 -10.50
CA ALA A 241 16.84 0.50 -11.60
C ALA A 241 18.21 1.12 -11.29
N ARG A 242 19.26 0.64 -11.96
CA ARG A 242 20.63 1.16 -11.80
C ARG A 242 21.02 2.05 -12.96
N SER A 243 20.66 1.65 -14.18
CA SER A 243 20.96 2.42 -15.38
C SER A 243 20.19 3.73 -15.43
N ARG A 244 20.74 4.72 -16.17
CA ARG A 244 20.05 5.99 -16.40
C ARG A 244 18.72 5.78 -17.15
N GLU A 245 18.70 4.84 -18.09
CA GLU A 245 17.52 4.49 -18.89
C GLU A 245 16.43 3.90 -18.00
N GLY A 246 16.75 2.85 -17.22
CA GLY A 246 15.83 2.20 -16.30
C GLY A 246 15.28 3.17 -15.26
N LYS A 247 16.11 4.06 -14.72
CA LYS A 247 15.65 5.11 -13.78
C LYS A 247 14.63 6.05 -14.41
N ILE A 248 14.88 6.52 -15.64
CA ILE A 248 13.95 7.40 -16.37
C ILE A 248 12.63 6.67 -16.66
N GLN A 249 12.69 5.41 -17.10
CA GLN A 249 11.49 4.61 -17.42
C GLN A 249 10.63 4.36 -16.19
N VAL A 250 11.25 3.95 -15.07
CA VAL A 250 10.54 3.72 -13.81
C VAL A 250 9.92 5.01 -13.28
N GLU A 251 10.67 6.11 -13.25
CA GLU A 251 10.17 7.40 -12.77
C GLU A 251 9.00 7.89 -13.65
N LEU A 252 9.11 7.73 -14.97
CA LEU A 252 8.04 8.04 -15.91
C LEU A 252 6.78 7.21 -15.64
N ALA A 253 6.95 5.91 -15.42
CA ALA A 253 5.85 4.99 -15.11
C ALA A 253 5.16 5.37 -13.80
N GLN A 254 5.93 5.66 -12.74
CA GLN A 254 5.41 6.11 -11.45
C GLN A 254 4.60 7.40 -11.58
N PHE A 255 5.08 8.38 -12.35
CA PHE A 255 4.34 9.62 -12.55
C PHE A 255 3.07 9.45 -13.39
N LYS A 256 3.12 8.62 -14.45
CA LYS A 256 1.93 8.30 -15.26
C LYS A 256 0.86 7.61 -14.42
N TYR A 257 1.26 6.68 -13.57
CA TYR A 257 0.37 5.98 -12.65
C TYR A 257 -0.21 6.91 -11.56
N LEU A 258 0.62 7.79 -11.02
CA LEU A 258 0.25 8.70 -9.94
C LEU A 258 -0.66 9.85 -10.40
N LEU A 259 -0.44 10.39 -11.60
CA LEU A 259 -1.14 11.58 -12.12
C LEU A 259 -2.67 11.50 -12.05
N PRO A 260 -3.36 10.43 -12.52
CA PRO A 260 -4.81 10.32 -12.40
C PRO A 260 -5.28 10.16 -10.94
N ARG A 261 -4.42 9.68 -10.05
CA ARG A 261 -4.72 9.39 -8.64
C ARG A 261 -4.52 10.61 -7.72
N LEU A 262 -3.76 11.63 -8.14
CA LEU A 262 -3.53 12.87 -7.36
C LEU A 262 -4.80 13.71 -7.15
N ALA A 263 -5.73 13.67 -8.12
CA ALA A 263 -6.99 14.42 -8.05
C ALA A 263 -7.83 14.08 -6.81
N GLY A 264 -7.62 12.91 -6.21
CA GLY A 264 -8.38 12.45 -5.06
C GLY A 264 -7.85 12.85 -3.68
N LYS A 265 -6.56 13.18 -3.55
CA LYS A 265 -5.96 13.56 -2.24
C LYS A 265 -6.32 14.99 -1.81
N GLY A 266 -6.97 15.76 -2.68
CA GLY A 266 -7.12 17.20 -2.56
C GLY A 266 -8.35 17.72 -1.82
N THR A 267 -9.36 16.89 -1.58
CA THR A 267 -10.60 17.34 -0.91
C THR A 267 -10.40 17.71 0.57
N ALA A 268 -9.30 17.27 1.19
CA ALA A 268 -8.90 17.69 2.54
C ALA A 268 -8.10 19.01 2.54
N MET A 269 -7.31 19.28 1.51
CA MET A 269 -6.47 20.49 1.44
C MET A 269 -7.22 21.71 0.90
N SER A 270 -8.21 21.48 0.01
CA SER A 270 -9.06 22.55 -0.55
C SER A 270 -10.02 23.14 0.50
N ARG A 271 -10.48 22.33 1.47
CA ARG A 271 -11.40 22.77 2.52
C ARG A 271 -10.76 23.66 3.59
N LEU A 272 -9.48 23.48 3.89
CA LEU A 272 -8.74 24.39 4.79
C LEU A 272 -8.53 25.79 4.19
N THR A 273 -8.60 25.93 2.86
CA THR A 273 -8.55 27.21 2.14
C THR A 273 -9.92 27.74 1.72
N GLY A 274 -11.00 27.01 2.00
CA GLY A 274 -12.34 27.27 1.45
C GLY A 274 -13.33 27.77 2.51
N GLY A 275 -13.04 28.92 3.12
CA GLY A 275 -13.95 29.58 4.05
C GLY A 275 -14.16 31.07 3.83
N ILE A 276 -13.17 31.80 3.31
CA ILE A 276 -13.28 33.26 3.11
C ILE A 276 -12.57 33.66 1.82
N GLY A 277 -13.36 34.12 0.85
CA GLY A 277 -12.98 35.08 -0.19
C GLY A 277 -11.61 34.92 -0.87
N GLY A 278 -11.51 34.01 -1.85
CA GLY A 278 -10.42 33.99 -2.82
C GLY A 278 -10.91 34.35 -4.22
N ARG A 279 -11.46 35.56 -4.42
CA ARG A 279 -11.66 36.11 -5.77
C ARG A 279 -10.31 36.63 -6.27
N GLY A 280 -9.50 35.72 -6.81
CA GLY A 280 -8.24 36.02 -7.50
C GLY A 280 -7.83 34.82 -8.37
N PRO A 281 -7.11 35.03 -9.49
CA PRO A 281 -6.73 33.98 -10.44
C PRO A 281 -5.54 33.14 -9.93
N GLY A 282 -5.61 32.65 -8.69
CA GLY A 282 -4.60 31.78 -8.12
C GLY A 282 -4.91 30.31 -8.41
N GLU A 283 -4.03 29.64 -9.16
CA GLU A 283 -4.10 28.19 -9.40
C GLU A 283 -4.22 27.44 -8.06
N THR A 284 -5.12 26.45 -7.97
CA THR A 284 -5.25 25.65 -6.75
C THR A 284 -3.98 24.84 -6.50
N LYS A 285 -3.61 24.58 -5.24
CA LYS A 285 -2.39 23.80 -4.91
C LYS A 285 -2.35 22.43 -5.62
N LEU A 286 -3.51 21.81 -5.84
CA LEU A 286 -3.65 20.57 -6.58
C LEU A 286 -3.36 20.72 -8.06
N GLU A 287 -3.75 21.84 -8.64
CA GLU A 287 -3.48 22.17 -10.03
C GLU A 287 -1.98 22.44 -10.25
N ILE A 288 -1.34 23.15 -9.32
CA ILE A 288 0.11 23.34 -9.29
C ILE A 288 0.84 21.99 -9.20
N ASP A 289 0.41 21.10 -8.30
CA ASP A 289 1.02 19.76 -8.16
C ASP A 289 0.82 18.92 -9.42
N ARG A 290 -0.36 18.96 -10.05
CA ARG A 290 -0.60 18.27 -11.34
C ARG A 290 0.24 18.84 -12.46
N ARG A 291 0.40 20.16 -12.52
CA ARG A 291 1.22 20.84 -13.52
C ARG A 291 2.68 20.41 -13.37
N ARG A 292 3.22 20.42 -12.15
CA ARG A 292 4.58 19.92 -11.86
C ARG A 292 4.80 18.49 -12.31
N VAL A 293 3.83 17.59 -12.05
CA VAL A 293 3.92 16.20 -12.49
C VAL A 293 3.89 16.09 -14.01
N ARG A 294 3.04 16.86 -14.70
CA ARG A 294 3.00 16.90 -16.18
C ARG A 294 4.29 17.44 -16.77
N ASP A 295 4.83 18.51 -16.22
CA ASP A 295 6.10 19.10 -16.66
C ASP A 295 7.25 18.09 -16.49
N ARG A 296 7.24 17.35 -15.37
CA ARG A 296 8.21 16.27 -15.12
C ARG A 296 8.06 15.11 -16.10
N ILE A 297 6.85 14.68 -16.41
CA ILE A 297 6.56 13.67 -17.44
C ILE A 297 7.12 14.12 -18.78
N ALA A 298 6.82 15.35 -19.22
CA ALA A 298 7.29 15.88 -20.50
C ALA A 298 8.83 15.95 -20.58
N LEU A 299 9.50 16.28 -19.48
CA LEU A 299 10.96 16.27 -19.39
C LEU A 299 11.54 14.84 -19.49
N LEU A 300 10.93 13.89 -18.78
CA LEU A 300 11.35 12.48 -18.80
C LEU A 300 11.13 11.84 -20.17
N GLU A 301 10.02 12.14 -20.85
CA GLU A 301 9.73 11.68 -22.21
C GLU A 301 10.77 12.22 -23.21
N LYS A 302 11.12 13.51 -23.15
CA LYS A 302 12.21 14.07 -23.96
C LYS A 302 13.54 13.39 -23.68
N SER A 303 13.82 13.10 -22.42
CA SER A 303 15.05 12.39 -22.01
C SER A 303 15.08 10.96 -22.53
N LEU A 304 13.94 10.26 -22.51
CA LEU A 304 13.81 8.89 -23.04
C LEU A 304 14.14 8.84 -24.54
N VAL A 305 13.65 9.80 -25.33
CA VAL A 305 13.96 9.89 -26.78
C VAL A 305 15.47 10.03 -27.01
N SER A 306 16.18 10.79 -26.18
CA SER A 306 17.63 10.94 -26.31
C SER A 306 18.39 9.63 -26.02
N VAL A 307 17.92 8.86 -25.04
CA VAL A 307 18.50 7.55 -24.67
C VAL A 307 18.24 6.53 -25.77
N GLN A 308 17.02 6.49 -26.31
CA GLN A 308 16.66 5.62 -27.45
C GLN A 308 17.56 5.88 -28.67
N LYS A 309 17.88 7.15 -28.99
CA LYS A 309 18.81 7.49 -30.08
C LYS A 309 20.23 6.94 -29.85
N GLN A 310 20.76 7.07 -28.63
CA GLN A 310 22.07 6.48 -28.29
C GLN A 310 22.06 4.96 -28.41
N ARG A 311 20.96 4.32 -28.02
CA ARG A 311 20.80 2.87 -28.12
C ARG A 311 20.73 2.39 -29.57
N ALA A 312 19.95 3.08 -30.41
CA ALA A 312 19.89 2.78 -31.85
C ALA A 312 21.27 2.89 -32.52
N GLN A 313 22.09 3.88 -32.15
CA GLN A 313 23.48 3.98 -32.64
C GLN A 313 24.34 2.78 -32.20
N ARG A 314 24.25 2.37 -30.93
CA ARG A 314 24.96 1.18 -30.44
C ARG A 314 24.50 -0.09 -31.17
N ARG A 315 23.20 -0.23 -31.43
CA ARG A 315 22.63 -1.34 -32.20
C ARG A 315 23.17 -1.35 -33.63
N ALA A 316 23.15 -0.22 -34.33
CA ALA A 316 23.67 -0.11 -35.70
C ALA A 316 25.16 -0.51 -35.79
N GLN A 317 25.97 -0.13 -34.79
CA GLN A 317 27.38 -0.55 -34.72
C GLN A 317 27.55 -2.05 -34.45
N ARG A 318 26.66 -2.68 -33.68
CA ARG A 318 26.68 -4.13 -33.42
C ARG A 318 26.22 -4.93 -34.62
N ASN A 319 25.14 -4.52 -35.30
CA ASN A 319 24.64 -5.18 -36.50
C ASN A 319 25.70 -5.20 -37.61
N LYS A 320 26.51 -4.13 -37.73
CA LYS A 320 27.65 -4.10 -38.66
C LYS A 320 28.71 -5.17 -38.38
N LYS A 321 28.79 -5.71 -37.16
CA LYS A 321 29.72 -6.80 -36.79
C LYS A 321 29.15 -8.20 -37.02
N GLY A 322 27.87 -8.33 -37.38
CA GLY A 322 27.23 -9.62 -37.68
C GLY A 322 27.24 -10.63 -36.54
N LEU A 323 27.31 -10.18 -35.28
CA LEU A 323 27.33 -11.07 -34.12
C LEU A 323 25.89 -11.49 -33.77
N PRO A 324 25.57 -12.80 -33.75
CA PRO A 324 24.24 -13.27 -33.37
C PRO A 324 23.92 -13.01 -31.90
N ILE A 325 22.67 -12.68 -31.63
CA ILE A 325 22.13 -12.29 -30.32
C ILE A 325 21.15 -13.35 -29.84
N ILE A 326 21.42 -13.90 -28.66
CA ILE A 326 20.57 -14.83 -27.93
C ILE A 326 20.01 -14.10 -26.72
N SER A 327 18.69 -13.93 -26.64
CA SER A 327 18.02 -13.31 -25.50
C SER A 327 17.34 -14.37 -24.65
N ILE A 328 17.66 -14.39 -23.35
CA ILE A 328 17.08 -15.32 -22.39
C ILE A 328 15.80 -14.72 -21.84
N ILE A 329 14.66 -15.36 -22.10
CA ILE A 329 13.33 -14.94 -21.64
C ILE A 329 12.73 -15.95 -20.67
N GLY A 330 11.68 -15.55 -19.96
CA GLY A 330 10.98 -16.41 -19.01
C GLY A 330 10.53 -15.67 -17.76
N TYR A 331 9.77 -16.37 -16.93
CA TYR A 331 9.22 -15.82 -15.69
C TYR A 331 10.30 -15.30 -14.74
N THR A 332 9.93 -14.34 -13.90
CA THR A 332 10.77 -13.94 -12.76
C THR A 332 11.11 -15.16 -11.90
N ASN A 333 12.34 -15.18 -11.38
CA ASN A 333 12.89 -16.30 -10.60
C ASN A 333 13.02 -17.66 -11.34
N ALA A 334 12.78 -17.76 -12.66
CA ALA A 334 12.97 -19.00 -13.43
C ALA A 334 14.45 -19.44 -13.61
N GLY A 335 15.42 -18.74 -13.01
CA GLY A 335 16.84 -19.05 -13.14
C GLY A 335 17.58 -18.44 -14.34
N LYS A 336 16.98 -17.44 -15.03
CA LYS A 336 17.59 -16.78 -16.21
C LYS A 336 19.00 -16.24 -15.96
N SER A 337 19.19 -15.45 -14.91
CA SER A 337 20.50 -14.87 -14.56
C SER A 337 21.50 -15.94 -14.13
N THR A 338 21.04 -17.01 -13.47
CA THR A 338 21.86 -18.18 -13.12
C THR A 338 22.36 -18.91 -14.37
N LEU A 339 21.49 -19.08 -15.38
CA LEU A 339 21.86 -19.65 -16.67
C LEU A 339 22.90 -18.77 -17.40
N LEU A 340 22.68 -17.45 -17.44
CA LEU A 340 23.66 -16.52 -18.02
C LEU A 340 25.03 -16.65 -17.36
N ASN A 341 25.08 -16.63 -16.03
CA ASN A 341 26.33 -16.76 -15.26
C ASN A 341 27.05 -18.07 -15.57
N THR A 342 26.30 -19.17 -15.62
CA THR A 342 26.83 -20.51 -15.90
C THR A 342 27.42 -20.60 -17.31
N LEU A 343 26.72 -20.04 -18.31
CA LEU A 343 27.18 -20.04 -19.69
C LEU A 343 28.39 -19.13 -19.92
N THR A 344 28.48 -18.02 -19.19
CA THR A 344 29.45 -16.95 -19.47
C THR A 344 30.58 -16.84 -18.45
N HIS A 345 30.56 -17.64 -17.38
CA HIS A 345 31.43 -17.50 -16.20
C HIS A 345 31.46 -16.07 -15.64
N SER A 346 30.32 -15.39 -15.70
CA SER A 346 30.18 -14.02 -15.20
C SER A 346 29.54 -13.99 -13.81
N SER A 347 29.72 -12.87 -13.12
CA SER A 347 29.19 -12.63 -11.77
C SER A 347 28.00 -11.65 -11.81
N VAL A 348 27.00 -11.91 -12.65
CA VAL A 348 25.73 -11.15 -12.61
C VAL A 348 24.99 -11.51 -11.33
N LEU A 349 24.36 -10.53 -10.69
CA LEU A 349 23.60 -10.77 -9.46
C LEU A 349 22.43 -11.71 -9.75
N ALA A 350 22.46 -12.90 -9.15
CA ALA A 350 21.35 -13.84 -9.13
C ALA A 350 20.87 -13.96 -7.67
N GLU A 351 19.69 -13.44 -7.38
CA GLU A 351 19.03 -13.53 -6.08
C GLU A 351 17.66 -14.18 -6.27
N SER A 352 17.19 -14.96 -5.30
CA SER A 352 15.82 -15.49 -5.24
C SER A 352 14.83 -14.38 -4.84
N ARG A 353 14.73 -13.35 -5.68
CA ARG A 353 13.82 -12.22 -5.55
C ARG A 353 13.23 -11.87 -6.91
N LEU A 354 11.97 -11.42 -6.92
CA LEU A 354 11.32 -10.99 -8.14
C LEU A 354 12.02 -9.73 -8.69
N PHE A 355 12.15 -9.67 -10.02
CA PHE A 355 12.81 -8.60 -10.75
C PHE A 355 14.27 -8.33 -10.31
N ALA A 356 15.02 -9.39 -9.96
CA ALA A 356 16.45 -9.30 -9.69
C ALA A 356 17.24 -8.59 -10.82
N THR A 357 16.84 -8.84 -12.07
CA THR A 357 17.35 -8.16 -13.26
C THR A 357 16.25 -7.27 -13.86
N LEU A 358 16.49 -5.96 -13.88
CA LEU A 358 15.66 -4.98 -14.60
C LEU A 358 16.39 -4.45 -15.84
N ASP A 359 17.63 -4.02 -15.68
CA ASP A 359 18.48 -3.56 -16.76
C ASP A 359 19.03 -4.77 -17.55
N PRO A 360 18.85 -4.85 -18.87
CA PRO A 360 19.30 -5.99 -19.65
C PRO A 360 20.83 -6.12 -19.56
N THR A 361 21.31 -7.35 -19.36
CA THR A 361 22.73 -7.63 -19.17
C THR A 361 23.24 -8.52 -20.29
N SER A 362 24.04 -7.94 -21.19
CA SER A 362 24.67 -8.67 -22.30
C SER A 362 26.09 -9.13 -21.95
N ARG A 363 26.45 -10.34 -22.38
CA ARG A 363 27.79 -10.91 -22.28
C ARG A 363 28.18 -11.56 -23.60
N LYS A 364 29.45 -11.45 -23.95
CA LYS A 364 29.99 -12.18 -25.10
C LYS A 364 30.41 -13.57 -24.67
N LYS A 365 30.11 -14.57 -25.49
CA LYS A 365 30.58 -15.95 -25.33
C LYS A 365 31.14 -16.44 -26.65
N ARG A 366 32.30 -17.09 -26.61
CA ARG A 366 32.83 -17.86 -27.73
C ARG A 366 32.30 -19.29 -27.62
N LEU A 367 31.63 -19.76 -28.67
CA LEU A 367 31.12 -21.12 -28.79
C LEU A 367 32.20 -22.04 -29.38
N PRO A 368 32.05 -23.38 -29.25
CA PRO A 368 32.86 -24.33 -30.01
C PRO A 368 32.74 -24.02 -31.52
N LYS A 369 33.86 -24.07 -32.25
CA LYS A 369 34.02 -23.64 -33.67
C LYS A 369 34.20 -22.14 -33.93
N GLU A 370 34.74 -21.38 -32.98
CA GLU A 370 35.11 -19.96 -33.12
C GLU A 370 33.96 -18.97 -33.39
N ALA A 371 32.70 -19.39 -33.29
CA ALA A 371 31.57 -18.48 -33.37
C ALA A 371 31.48 -17.63 -32.09
N GLU A 372 31.40 -16.31 -32.23
CA GLU A 372 31.10 -15.38 -31.13
C GLU A 372 29.60 -15.09 -31.10
N VAL A 373 29.00 -15.19 -29.92
CA VAL A 373 27.59 -14.85 -29.69
C VAL A 373 27.47 -13.85 -28.54
N ILE A 374 26.40 -13.06 -28.58
CA ILE A 374 26.01 -12.19 -27.47
C ILE A 374 24.83 -12.84 -26.77
N ILE A 375 24.95 -13.10 -25.48
CA ILE A 375 23.86 -13.61 -24.64
C ILE A 375 23.38 -12.48 -23.75
N THR A 376 22.08 -12.17 -23.81
CA THR A 376 21.44 -11.10 -23.03
C THR A 376 20.44 -11.69 -22.05
N ASP A 377 20.59 -11.38 -20.76
CA ASP A 377 19.57 -11.64 -19.73
C ASP A 377 18.57 -10.48 -19.72
N THR A 378 17.27 -10.80 -19.81
CA THR A 378 16.19 -9.80 -19.88
C THR A 378 15.42 -9.71 -18.57
N VAL A 379 14.58 -8.67 -18.47
CA VAL A 379 13.62 -8.57 -17.36
C VAL A 379 12.70 -9.80 -17.36
N GLY A 380 12.40 -10.31 -16.16
CA GLY A 380 11.47 -11.43 -16.02
C GLY A 380 10.02 -11.01 -16.17
N PHE A 381 9.21 -11.91 -16.70
CA PHE A 381 7.76 -11.74 -16.77
C PHE A 381 7.09 -12.08 -15.43
N ILE A 382 5.89 -11.54 -15.22
CA ILE A 382 5.00 -11.85 -14.09
C ILE A 382 3.58 -11.99 -14.60
N ARG A 383 2.68 -12.48 -13.75
CA ARG A 383 1.27 -12.57 -14.09
C ARG A 383 0.66 -11.19 -14.22
N GLN A 384 -0.13 -11.00 -15.28
CA GLN A 384 -0.96 -9.82 -15.50
C GLN A 384 -0.18 -8.51 -15.34
N LEU A 385 0.85 -8.32 -16.16
CA LEU A 385 1.54 -7.03 -16.24
C LEU A 385 0.54 -5.93 -16.63
N PRO A 386 0.37 -4.89 -15.81
CA PRO A 386 -0.45 -3.74 -16.16
C PRO A 386 0.00 -3.09 -17.47
N GLN A 387 -0.96 -2.64 -18.28
CA GLN A 387 -0.68 -2.00 -19.58
C GLN A 387 0.24 -0.77 -19.46
N GLU A 388 0.11 -0.02 -18.38
CA GLU A 388 0.95 1.15 -18.09
C GLU A 388 2.42 0.76 -17.88
N LEU A 389 2.66 -0.40 -17.26
CA LEU A 389 3.99 -0.98 -17.08
C LEU A 389 4.54 -1.47 -18.41
N ILE A 390 3.76 -2.19 -19.21
CA ILE A 390 4.18 -2.63 -20.56
C ILE A 390 4.62 -1.43 -21.41
N THR A 391 3.86 -0.33 -21.35
CA THR A 391 4.17 0.89 -22.11
C THR A 391 5.47 1.55 -21.62
N ALA A 392 5.69 1.60 -20.31
CA ALA A 392 6.91 2.18 -19.74
C ALA A 392 8.17 1.34 -19.98
N PHE A 393 8.01 0.01 -20.01
CA PHE A 393 9.07 -0.97 -20.26
C PHE A 393 9.13 -1.42 -21.73
N ARG A 394 8.40 -0.76 -22.62
CA ARG A 394 8.41 -1.05 -24.04
C ARG A 394 9.82 -1.03 -24.61
N ALA A 395 10.61 -0.02 -24.24
CA ALA A 395 12.00 0.07 -24.68
C ALA A 395 12.87 -1.09 -24.13
N THR A 396 12.62 -1.60 -22.92
CA THR A 396 13.32 -2.82 -22.46
C THR A 396 12.88 -4.06 -23.22
N PHE A 397 11.61 -4.15 -23.63
CA PHE A 397 11.09 -5.25 -24.46
C PHE A 397 11.51 -5.14 -25.93
N GLU A 398 11.77 -3.93 -26.45
CA GLU A 398 12.36 -3.73 -27.79
C GLU A 398 13.73 -4.43 -27.93
N GLU A 399 14.43 -4.76 -26.83
CA GLU A 399 15.66 -5.57 -26.90
C GLU A 399 15.41 -7.02 -27.32
N LEU A 400 14.18 -7.51 -27.13
CA LEU A 400 13.77 -8.85 -27.58
C LEU A 400 13.58 -8.91 -29.09
N GLU A 401 13.14 -7.81 -29.72
CA GLU A 401 13.00 -7.71 -31.18
C GLU A 401 14.37 -7.77 -31.89
N ASP A 402 15.45 -7.51 -31.16
CA ASP A 402 16.82 -7.54 -31.67
C ASP A 402 17.43 -8.95 -31.63
N ALA A 403 16.77 -9.90 -30.98
CA ALA A 403 17.31 -11.24 -30.79
C ALA A 403 17.15 -12.08 -32.06
N ASP A 404 18.24 -12.73 -32.48
CA ASP A 404 18.19 -13.76 -33.52
C ASP A 404 17.61 -15.08 -32.98
N LEU A 405 17.72 -15.28 -31.65
CA LEU A 405 17.19 -16.43 -30.95
C LEU A 405 16.65 -16.03 -29.58
N LEU A 406 15.41 -16.41 -29.29
CA LEU A 406 14.81 -16.34 -27.96
C LEU A 406 14.99 -17.69 -27.25
N LEU A 407 15.66 -17.68 -26.11
CA LEU A 407 15.83 -18.84 -25.25
C LEU A 407 14.86 -18.74 -24.06
N HIS A 408 13.76 -19.47 -24.12
CA HIS A 408 12.75 -19.48 -23.06
C HIS A 408 13.15 -20.46 -21.93
N VAL A 409 13.41 -19.91 -20.74
CA VAL A 409 13.72 -20.68 -19.53
C VAL A 409 12.47 -20.83 -18.67
N ILE A 410 12.16 -22.08 -18.32
CA ILE A 410 10.95 -22.46 -17.58
C ILE A 410 11.36 -23.21 -16.31
N ASP A 411 10.78 -22.83 -15.18
CA ASP A 411 10.96 -23.55 -13.91
C ASP A 411 9.90 -24.65 -13.77
N ILE A 412 10.31 -25.90 -14.02
CA ILE A 412 9.45 -27.08 -13.91
C ILE A 412 9.07 -27.45 -12.48
N SER A 413 9.75 -26.88 -11.47
CA SER A 413 9.42 -27.13 -10.06
C SER A 413 8.16 -26.37 -9.64
N ASN A 414 7.77 -25.33 -10.38
CA ASN A 414 6.57 -24.56 -10.14
C ASN A 414 5.33 -25.30 -10.70
N PRO A 415 4.33 -25.68 -9.87
CA PRO A 415 3.13 -26.38 -10.35
C PRO A 415 2.30 -25.59 -11.39
N GLY A 416 2.50 -24.26 -11.46
CA GLY A 416 1.86 -23.36 -12.42
C GLY A 416 2.68 -23.08 -13.69
N PHE A 417 3.76 -23.82 -13.96
CA PHE A 417 4.67 -23.54 -15.08
C PHE A 417 3.96 -23.45 -16.45
N VAL A 418 2.89 -24.23 -16.67
CA VAL A 418 2.10 -24.17 -17.92
C VAL A 418 1.45 -22.80 -18.12
N HIS A 419 0.90 -22.21 -17.06
CA HIS A 419 0.35 -20.85 -17.11
C HIS A 419 1.43 -19.79 -17.29
N GLN A 420 2.63 -20.03 -16.74
CA GLN A 420 3.78 -19.14 -16.94
C GLN A 420 4.25 -19.15 -18.39
N ILE A 421 4.29 -20.32 -19.03
CA ILE A 421 4.59 -20.44 -20.47
C ILE A 421 3.61 -19.60 -21.28
N GLN A 422 2.30 -19.83 -21.07
CA GLN A 422 1.23 -19.08 -21.74
C GLN A 422 1.22 -17.57 -21.48
N SER A 423 1.86 -17.12 -20.40
CA SER A 423 1.95 -15.69 -20.08
C SER A 423 3.15 -15.02 -20.74
N VAL A 424 4.16 -15.80 -21.13
CA VAL A 424 5.39 -15.31 -21.78
C VAL A 424 5.27 -15.36 -23.30
N GLU A 425 4.63 -16.40 -23.83
CA GLU A 425 4.23 -16.53 -25.24
C GLU A 425 3.07 -15.59 -25.59
#